data_AF-M5RP67-F1
#
_entry.id   AF-M5RP67-F1
#
_cell.length_a   1.000
_cell.length_b   1.000
_cell.length_c   1.000
_cell.angle_alpha   90.00
_cell.angle_beta   90.00
_cell.angle_gamma   90.00
#
_symmetry.space_group_name_H-M   'P 1'
#
loop_
_entity.id
_entity.type
_entity.pdbx_description
1 polymer ?
#
loop_
_entity_poly.entity_id
_entity_poly.type
_entity_poly.pdbx_seq_one_letter_code
_entity_poly.pdbx_strand_id
1 'polypeptide(L)'
;MQLLMSEDRSKRIRDEKQRVANLIKDLKRVERAERSTRARNENGADLDEVQAEQEAITKRSEALQAELSEKDAEEGADEGKPDDGKADDGDEDQQEKGGEKSDKPGEESESSPDSKDPKSGDSKSDDAKSEKGDGMDPQDPSDQKPSDQKPGDQKPGESGDPSENKPSESDSPKPSDAKPSDAKPSDAKPSDSKPSGDSSQSPPSGDSPPEPSDSPQDQSQSPQSPQQQAEQQLQKAIEKMKEAEKELEQNKRADATEKQREAEDNLREAIDRLERILRQLREEEMQRELAKLESRLRRMAAMQSKVLDDTIALAATPKSQRNRQTDLKAGDLAFEEKKITLEADRAMLLLREEGSSVAFPEVVSQIRLDTTHVAERLGETKIDAVTQGIQQDILAALEEMIAATQKAQRDLEKKKQQQQGQPQQGGKQEQPLVEALAELKLIRTMETRIKTTTSRYAGLLESNESTAEETLPLLQDLSERQNRLYQITRDLVLERNQ
;
A
#
# COMPACT_ATOMS: atom_id res chain seq x y z
N MET A 1 -4.15 9.52 -24.52
CA MET A 1 -5.06 10.18 -23.57
C MET A 1 -5.34 9.36 -22.30
N GLN A 2 -5.47 8.02 -22.34
CA GLN A 2 -5.72 7.22 -21.12
C GLN A 2 -4.60 7.26 -20.06
N LEU A 3 -3.33 7.40 -20.45
CA LEU A 3 -2.21 7.43 -19.49
C LEU A 3 -2.20 8.72 -18.64
N LEU A 4 -2.36 9.90 -19.26
CA LEU A 4 -2.46 11.18 -18.53
C LEU A 4 -3.64 11.18 -17.55
N MET A 5 -4.81 10.74 -18.01
CA MET A 5 -6.01 10.63 -17.17
C MET A 5 -5.81 9.71 -15.94
N SER A 6 -4.91 8.71 -16.05
CA SER A 6 -4.60 7.76 -14.97
C SER A 6 -3.58 8.29 -13.94
N GLU A 7 -2.60 9.08 -14.38
CA GLU A 7 -1.64 9.75 -13.50
C GLU A 7 -2.32 10.88 -12.72
N ASP A 8 -3.16 11.67 -13.40
CA ASP A 8 -3.98 12.71 -12.78
C ASP A 8 -4.94 12.12 -11.74
N ARG A 9 -5.47 10.93 -11.98
CA ARG A 9 -6.34 10.26 -11.00
C ARG A 9 -5.59 9.73 -9.78
N SER A 10 -4.37 9.21 -9.93
CA SER A 10 -3.57 8.75 -8.79
C SER A 10 -3.18 9.91 -7.87
N LYS A 11 -2.79 11.05 -8.46
CA LYS A 11 -2.51 12.27 -7.73
C LYS A 11 -3.76 12.81 -7.01
N ARG A 12 -4.90 12.89 -7.72
CA ARG A 12 -6.19 13.30 -7.14
C ARG A 12 -6.58 12.47 -5.91
N ILE A 13 -6.47 11.14 -5.98
CA ILE A 13 -6.80 10.26 -4.84
C ILE A 13 -5.87 10.53 -3.65
N ARG A 14 -4.57 10.73 -3.90
CA ARG A 14 -3.58 11.02 -2.85
C ARG A 14 -3.88 12.37 -2.17
N ASP A 15 -4.13 13.41 -2.96
CA ASP A 15 -4.46 14.75 -2.47
C ASP A 15 -5.77 14.72 -1.67
N GLU A 16 -6.77 13.98 -2.16
CA GLU A 16 -8.06 13.81 -1.50
C GLU A 16 -7.95 13.03 -0.19
N LYS A 17 -7.16 11.95 -0.16
CA LYS A 17 -6.85 11.19 1.06
C LYS A 17 -6.24 12.10 2.12
N GLN A 18 -5.30 12.96 1.73
CA GLN A 18 -4.65 13.91 2.64
C GLN A 18 -5.63 14.97 3.16
N ARG A 19 -6.47 15.52 2.28
CA ARG A 19 -7.52 16.48 2.65
C ARG A 19 -8.49 15.89 3.66
N VAL A 20 -9.11 14.75 3.34
CA VAL A 20 -10.09 14.08 4.21
C VAL A 20 -9.45 13.68 5.54
N ALA A 21 -8.19 13.23 5.54
CA ALA A 21 -7.47 12.93 6.79
C ALA A 21 -7.27 14.17 7.67
N ASN A 22 -6.97 15.33 7.09
CA ASN A 22 -6.86 16.60 7.81
C ASN A 22 -8.22 17.04 8.36
N LEU A 23 -9.28 16.99 7.55
CA LEU A 23 -10.65 17.29 7.99
C LEU A 23 -11.08 16.41 9.17
N ILE A 24 -10.84 15.10 9.12
CA ILE A 24 -11.11 14.19 10.25
C ILE A 24 -10.30 14.59 11.49
N LYS A 25 -9.02 14.94 11.31
CA LYS A 25 -8.15 15.35 12.43
C LYS A 25 -8.68 16.61 13.10
N ASP A 26 -9.12 17.59 12.33
CA ASP A 26 -9.61 18.86 12.85
C ASP A 26 -11.03 18.76 13.41
N LEU A 27 -11.93 18.00 12.79
CA LEU A 27 -13.24 17.67 13.38
C LEU A 27 -13.10 16.91 14.70
N LYS A 28 -12.12 16.01 14.83
CA LYS A 28 -11.81 15.36 16.12
C LYS A 28 -11.27 16.30 17.17
N ARG A 29 -10.66 17.42 16.78
CA ARG A 29 -10.25 18.47 17.73
C ARG A 29 -11.46 19.29 18.16
N VAL A 30 -12.36 19.61 17.23
CA VAL A 30 -13.65 20.27 17.51
C VAL A 30 -14.49 19.41 18.45
N GLU A 31 -14.69 18.12 18.18
CA GLU A 31 -15.49 17.21 19.03
C GLU A 31 -14.92 17.12 20.45
N ARG A 32 -13.60 17.07 20.61
CA ARG A 32 -12.97 17.09 21.94
C ARG A 32 -13.13 18.42 22.65
N ALA A 33 -13.08 19.53 21.91
CA ALA A 33 -13.28 20.85 22.46
C ALA A 33 -14.74 21.02 22.93
N GLU A 34 -15.71 20.63 22.11
CA GLU A 34 -17.14 20.63 22.43
C GLU A 34 -17.43 19.81 23.70
N ARG A 35 -16.89 18.59 23.75
CA ARG A 35 -17.00 17.72 24.93
C ARG A 35 -16.39 18.35 26.19
N SER A 36 -15.27 19.07 26.06
CA SER A 36 -14.61 19.76 27.16
C SER A 36 -15.42 20.97 27.64
N THR A 37 -15.96 21.77 26.71
CA THR A 37 -16.81 22.94 27.00
C THR A 37 -18.13 22.51 27.63
N ARG A 38 -18.76 21.43 27.13
CA ARG A 38 -19.93 20.81 27.77
C ARG A 38 -19.65 20.37 29.20
N ALA A 39 -18.55 19.64 29.43
CA ALA A 39 -18.19 19.18 30.77
C ALA A 39 -17.98 20.35 31.74
N ARG A 40 -17.40 21.47 31.28
CA ARG A 40 -17.26 22.68 32.10
C ARG A 40 -18.58 23.38 32.36
N ASN A 41 -19.46 23.43 31.37
CA ASN A 41 -20.81 23.96 31.53
C ASN A 41 -21.60 23.18 32.61
N GLU A 42 -21.54 21.84 32.54
CA GLU A 42 -22.14 20.91 33.52
C GLU A 42 -21.57 21.10 34.94
N ASN A 43 -20.26 21.37 35.04
CA ASN A 43 -19.56 21.55 36.33
C ASN A 43 -19.69 22.95 36.94
N GLY A 44 -20.45 23.86 36.33
CA GLY A 44 -20.65 25.19 36.89
C GLY A 44 -19.51 26.17 36.62
N ALA A 45 -18.66 25.95 35.61
CA ALA A 45 -17.63 26.91 35.19
C ALA A 45 -18.25 28.26 34.81
N ASP A 46 -17.45 29.34 34.80
CA ASP A 46 -17.91 30.68 34.46
C ASP A 46 -18.62 30.72 33.09
N LEU A 47 -19.79 31.39 33.03
CA LEU A 47 -20.65 31.36 31.83
C LEU A 47 -20.03 32.14 30.67
N ASP A 48 -19.37 33.26 30.95
CA ASP A 48 -18.75 34.09 29.92
C ASP A 48 -17.58 33.34 29.26
N GLU A 49 -16.80 32.60 30.06
CA GLU A 49 -15.74 31.72 29.56
C GLU A 49 -16.29 30.58 28.70
N VAL A 50 -17.33 29.87 29.17
CA VAL A 50 -17.97 28.76 28.43
C VAL A 50 -18.60 29.26 27.12
N GLN A 51 -19.24 30.43 27.14
CA GLN A 51 -19.82 31.04 25.96
C GLN A 51 -18.76 31.42 24.93
N ALA A 52 -17.66 32.08 25.34
CA ALA A 52 -16.57 32.45 24.44
C ALA A 52 -15.93 31.22 23.77
N GLU A 53 -15.86 30.10 24.49
CA GLU A 53 -15.37 28.84 23.94
C GLU A 53 -16.34 28.20 22.97
N GLN A 54 -17.63 28.19 23.30
CA GLN A 54 -18.68 27.70 22.40
C GLN A 54 -18.61 28.45 21.06
N GLU A 55 -18.53 29.79 21.11
CA GLU A 55 -18.36 30.62 19.93
C GLU A 55 -17.11 30.27 19.12
N ALA A 56 -15.98 30.03 19.80
CA ALA A 56 -14.74 29.65 19.14
C ALA A 56 -14.84 28.27 18.46
N ILE A 57 -15.57 27.33 19.06
CA ILE A 57 -15.82 25.99 18.51
C ILE A 57 -16.74 26.07 17.30
N THR A 58 -17.82 26.85 17.37
CA THR A 58 -18.74 27.08 16.24
C THR A 58 -18.02 27.71 15.07
N LYS A 59 -17.26 28.79 15.28
CA LYS A 59 -16.47 29.46 14.21
C LYS A 59 -15.49 28.52 13.52
N ARG A 60 -14.83 27.63 14.28
CA ARG A 60 -13.95 26.60 13.70
C ARG A 60 -14.74 25.56 12.89
N SER A 61 -15.91 25.17 13.38
CA SER A 61 -16.77 24.21 12.69
C SER A 61 -17.31 24.79 11.37
N GLU A 62 -17.69 26.06 11.35
CA GLU A 62 -18.07 26.78 10.12
C GLU A 62 -16.92 26.85 9.11
N ALA A 63 -15.70 27.12 9.56
CA ALA A 63 -14.52 27.10 8.68
C ALA A 63 -14.28 25.71 8.07
N LEU A 64 -14.44 24.63 8.85
CA LEU A 64 -14.34 23.26 8.35
C LEU A 64 -15.49 22.90 7.40
N GLN A 65 -16.68 23.45 7.60
CA GLN A 65 -17.80 23.28 6.68
C GLN A 65 -17.51 23.95 5.33
N ALA A 66 -16.92 25.15 5.34
CA ALA A 66 -16.49 25.82 4.11
C ALA A 66 -15.46 24.98 3.34
N GLU A 67 -14.43 24.47 4.01
CA GLU A 67 -13.40 23.60 3.40
C GLU A 67 -13.99 22.29 2.82
N LEU A 68 -15.03 21.75 3.46
CA LEU A 68 -15.71 20.56 2.95
C LEU A 68 -16.54 20.85 1.70
N SER A 69 -17.22 21.99 1.66
CA SER A 69 -18.14 22.41 0.59
C SER A 69 -17.47 22.97 -0.67
N GLU A 70 -16.29 23.59 -0.56
CA GLU A 70 -15.56 24.20 -1.68
C GLU A 70 -15.26 23.24 -2.84
N LYS A 71 -15.23 21.92 -2.60
CA LYS A 71 -14.89 20.92 -3.63
C LYS A 71 -16.07 20.25 -4.33
N ASP A 72 -17.28 20.27 -3.75
CA ASP A 72 -18.48 19.79 -4.44
C ASP A 72 -18.78 20.64 -5.70
N ALA A 73 -18.32 21.90 -5.70
CA ALA A 73 -18.41 22.82 -6.84
C ALA A 73 -17.39 22.53 -7.96
N GLU A 74 -16.22 21.96 -7.65
CA GLU A 74 -15.19 21.63 -8.66
C GLU A 74 -15.44 20.27 -9.33
N GLU A 75 -15.96 19.26 -8.61
CA GLU A 75 -16.30 17.95 -9.21
C GLU A 75 -17.58 18.00 -10.06
N GLY A 76 -18.53 18.89 -9.74
CA GLY A 76 -19.76 19.09 -10.54
C GLY A 76 -19.53 19.74 -11.91
N ALA A 77 -18.34 20.31 -12.18
CA ALA A 77 -18.03 20.98 -13.42
C ALA A 77 -17.41 20.05 -14.50
N ASP A 78 -16.92 18.86 -14.14
CA ASP A 78 -16.18 17.96 -15.05
C ASP A 78 -17.07 16.85 -15.66
N GLU A 79 -18.26 16.57 -15.13
CA GLU A 79 -19.19 15.56 -15.68
C GLU A 79 -20.29 16.13 -16.63
N GLY A 80 -20.23 17.42 -16.97
CA GLY A 80 -21.37 18.15 -17.54
C GLY A 80 -21.24 18.74 -18.95
N LYS A 81 -20.31 18.29 -19.81
CA LYS A 81 -20.26 18.77 -21.21
C LYS A 81 -20.42 17.63 -22.23
N PRO A 82 -21.58 17.55 -22.92
CA PRO A 82 -21.67 16.86 -24.20
C PRO A 82 -20.83 17.64 -25.22
N ASP A 83 -19.84 16.96 -25.80
CA ASP A 83 -19.08 17.44 -26.95
C ASP A 83 -19.97 17.30 -28.19
N ASP A 84 -20.75 18.33 -28.51
CA ASP A 84 -21.41 18.47 -29.81
C ASP A 84 -20.35 18.80 -30.86
N GLY A 85 -19.72 17.74 -31.37
CA GLY A 85 -18.86 17.79 -32.54
C GLY A 85 -19.67 18.13 -33.78
N LYS A 86 -19.74 19.42 -34.13
CA LYS A 86 -20.17 19.87 -35.45
C LYS A 86 -18.94 20.27 -36.25
N ALA A 87 -18.53 19.36 -37.13
CA ALA A 87 -17.65 19.65 -38.25
C ALA A 87 -18.35 20.66 -39.18
N ASP A 88 -17.63 21.72 -39.55
CA ASP A 88 -17.91 22.49 -40.75
C ASP A 88 -16.58 22.80 -41.43
N ASP A 89 -16.43 22.22 -42.62
CA ASP A 89 -15.39 22.48 -43.61
C ASP A 89 -15.65 23.86 -44.24
N GLY A 90 -14.61 24.65 -44.46
CA GLY A 90 -14.75 25.97 -45.10
C GLY A 90 -13.41 26.65 -45.35
N ASP A 91 -12.70 26.14 -46.35
CA ASP A 91 -11.54 26.75 -47.01
C ASP A 91 -11.91 28.13 -47.61
N GLU A 92 -11.12 29.17 -47.35
CA GLU A 92 -10.89 30.24 -48.33
C GLU A 92 -9.59 31.01 -48.03
N ASP A 93 -8.67 30.83 -48.96
CA ASP A 93 -7.38 31.49 -49.15
C ASP A 93 -7.55 32.96 -49.58
N GLN A 94 -6.76 33.89 -49.04
CA GLN A 94 -6.28 35.06 -49.80
C GLN A 94 -5.09 35.80 -49.16
N GLN A 95 -4.09 36.01 -50.01
CA GLN A 95 -2.82 36.70 -49.84
C GLN A 95 -2.96 38.23 -49.63
N GLU A 96 -2.05 38.85 -48.86
CA GLU A 96 -0.94 39.67 -49.42
C GLU A 96 -0.13 40.46 -48.34
N LYS A 97 1.20 40.36 -48.47
CA LYS A 97 2.27 41.37 -48.32
C LYS A 97 2.51 42.11 -46.99
N GLY A 98 3.62 41.72 -46.33
CA GLY A 98 4.96 42.30 -46.58
C GLY A 98 5.18 43.80 -46.35
N GLY A 99 5.93 44.13 -45.29
CA GLY A 99 6.58 45.43 -45.09
C GLY A 99 7.58 45.42 -43.94
N GLU A 100 8.88 45.27 -44.25
CA GLU A 100 10.02 45.54 -43.36
C GLU A 100 10.15 47.04 -43.05
N LYS A 101 10.59 47.38 -41.82
CA LYS A 101 11.84 48.12 -41.55
C LYS A 101 12.14 48.35 -40.06
N SER A 102 13.30 47.83 -39.64
CA SER A 102 14.39 48.42 -38.82
C SER A 102 14.11 49.61 -37.88
N ASP A 103 14.53 49.50 -36.61
CA ASP A 103 15.61 50.34 -36.05
C ASP A 103 15.99 50.00 -34.58
N LYS A 104 17.30 49.92 -34.32
CA LYS A 104 18.07 50.03 -33.06
C LYS A 104 19.50 50.41 -33.49
N PRO A 105 20.43 50.96 -32.66
CA PRO A 105 20.37 51.28 -31.23
C PRO A 105 21.06 52.62 -30.81
N GLY A 106 21.05 52.91 -29.51
CA GLY A 106 21.94 53.90 -28.87
C GLY A 106 22.20 53.54 -27.39
N GLU A 107 23.49 53.46 -27.04
CA GLU A 107 24.09 53.20 -25.71
C GLU A 107 24.15 54.46 -24.84
N GLU A 108 24.28 54.30 -23.51
CA GLU A 108 25.38 54.90 -22.71
C GLU A 108 25.38 54.46 -21.22
N SER A 109 26.55 53.97 -20.76
CA SER A 109 27.21 54.09 -19.43
C SER A 109 26.53 53.52 -18.16
N GLU A 110 27.17 53.00 -17.10
CA GLU A 110 28.49 53.23 -16.49
C GLU A 110 29.10 51.97 -15.84
N SER A 111 30.41 52.07 -15.63
CA SER A 111 31.41 51.13 -15.09
C SER A 111 31.57 51.14 -13.56
N SER A 112 31.94 49.99 -12.99
CA SER A 112 32.55 49.84 -11.66
C SER A 112 34.09 50.03 -11.68
N PRO A 113 34.70 50.40 -10.53
CA PRO A 113 35.99 49.79 -10.20
C PRO A 113 36.22 49.44 -8.71
N ASP A 114 37.17 48.52 -8.53
CA ASP A 114 37.94 48.02 -7.37
C ASP A 114 38.08 48.90 -6.10
N SER A 115 38.27 48.21 -4.96
CA SER A 115 39.22 48.64 -3.91
C SER A 115 39.70 47.47 -3.04
N LYS A 116 41.03 47.34 -2.94
CA LYS A 116 41.81 46.42 -2.10
C LYS A 116 42.22 47.09 -0.77
N ASP A 117 42.54 46.26 0.23
CA ASP A 117 43.10 46.55 1.57
C ASP A 117 44.24 47.59 1.67
N PRO A 118 44.53 48.09 2.89
CA PRO A 118 45.78 47.64 3.55
C PRO A 118 45.73 47.45 5.09
N LYS A 119 46.69 46.63 5.57
CA LYS A 119 47.07 46.31 6.97
C LYS A 119 47.78 47.44 7.75
N SER A 120 47.65 47.41 9.09
CA SER A 120 48.69 47.54 10.16
C SER A 120 47.97 47.80 11.51
N GLY A 121 48.35 47.39 12.72
CA GLY A 121 49.50 46.70 13.32
C GLY A 121 49.57 47.09 14.83
N ASP A 122 49.98 46.17 15.72
CA ASP A 122 50.40 46.34 17.14
C ASP A 122 49.32 46.73 18.22
N SER A 123 49.31 46.27 19.48
CA SER A 123 50.11 45.32 20.28
C SER A 123 49.52 45.18 21.71
N LYS A 124 49.78 44.04 22.38
CA LYS A 124 49.96 43.83 23.85
C LYS A 124 48.74 44.02 24.81
N SER A 125 48.55 43.28 25.91
CA SER A 125 49.31 42.22 26.62
C SER A 125 48.52 41.77 27.87
N ASP A 126 48.70 40.50 28.24
CA ASP A 126 48.92 39.93 29.59
C ASP A 126 47.83 39.82 30.69
N ASP A 127 47.61 38.55 31.04
CA ASP A 127 47.70 37.88 32.36
C ASP A 127 46.72 38.16 33.53
N ALA A 128 45.90 37.13 33.77
CA ALA A 128 46.01 36.17 34.89
C ALA A 128 45.26 36.35 36.24
N LYS A 129 44.89 35.14 36.74
CA LYS A 129 44.84 34.67 38.14
C LYS A 129 43.57 34.98 38.97
N SER A 130 42.95 34.07 39.74
CA SER A 130 43.29 32.71 40.22
C SER A 130 42.03 31.97 40.75
N GLU A 131 42.04 30.62 40.66
CA GLU A 131 41.79 29.55 41.69
C GLU A 131 40.63 29.68 42.72
N LYS A 132 39.88 28.62 43.14
CA LYS A 132 40.13 27.18 43.45
C LYS A 132 38.86 26.34 43.17
N GLY A 133 38.86 25.05 42.78
CA GLY A 133 39.32 23.81 43.48
C GLY A 133 38.12 23.21 44.26
N ASP A 134 37.65 21.95 44.16
CA ASP A 134 38.19 20.59 43.93
C ASP A 134 37.15 19.75 43.11
N GLY A 135 37.38 18.62 42.41
CA GLY A 135 38.49 17.67 42.28
C GLY A 135 37.94 16.23 42.21
N MET A 136 38.02 15.54 41.06
CA MET A 136 38.40 14.11 40.90
C MET A 136 38.33 13.70 39.41
N ASP A 137 39.45 13.21 38.88
CA ASP A 137 39.68 12.75 37.49
C ASP A 137 40.11 11.25 37.52
N PRO A 138 40.37 10.56 36.39
CA PRO A 138 39.85 9.21 36.12
C PRO A 138 40.94 8.17 35.80
N GLN A 139 40.77 6.88 36.12
CA GLN A 139 41.63 5.84 35.55
C GLN A 139 40.94 4.46 35.41
N ASP A 140 41.16 3.84 34.25
CA ASP A 140 41.18 2.38 33.99
C ASP A 140 42.63 2.06 33.58
N PRO A 141 43.24 0.89 33.93
CA PRO A 141 43.05 -0.34 33.13
C PRO A 141 43.14 -1.71 33.88
N SER A 142 42.48 -2.71 33.29
CA SER A 142 42.89 -4.13 33.09
C SER A 142 42.71 -5.25 34.16
N ASP A 143 42.22 -6.38 33.63
CA ASP A 143 42.37 -7.81 33.97
C ASP A 143 42.12 -8.35 35.40
N GLN A 144 41.11 -9.23 35.55
CA GLN A 144 41.30 -10.59 36.12
C GLN A 144 40.06 -11.52 36.07
N LYS A 145 40.36 -12.80 35.84
CA LYS A 145 39.55 -14.04 35.85
C LYS A 145 38.89 -14.31 37.22
N PRO A 146 37.88 -15.21 37.32
CA PRO A 146 38.19 -16.50 37.97
C PRO A 146 37.43 -17.72 37.41
N SER A 147 37.97 -18.89 37.72
CA SER A 147 37.50 -20.24 37.39
C SER A 147 37.00 -21.01 38.62
N ASP A 148 35.98 -21.85 38.40
CA ASP A 148 35.62 -23.13 39.05
C ASP A 148 35.85 -23.37 40.55
N GLN A 149 34.76 -23.68 41.27
CA GLN A 149 34.78 -24.77 42.27
C GLN A 149 33.37 -25.35 42.56
N LYS A 150 33.33 -26.69 42.54
CA LYS A 150 32.25 -27.64 42.89
C LYS A 150 31.56 -27.38 44.23
N PRO A 151 30.35 -27.95 44.42
CA PRO A 151 30.20 -28.90 45.54
C PRO A 151 29.46 -30.18 45.16
N GLY A 152 29.82 -31.28 45.84
CA GLY A 152 29.16 -32.58 45.76
C GLY A 152 28.59 -33.01 47.11
N ASP A 153 27.64 -33.95 47.00
CA ASP A 153 27.04 -34.87 47.97
C ASP A 153 26.08 -34.34 49.06
N GLN A 154 24.79 -34.66 48.89
CA GLN A 154 24.04 -35.57 49.77
C GLN A 154 22.66 -35.95 49.17
N LYS A 155 22.37 -37.26 49.11
CA LYS A 155 21.10 -37.96 48.76
C LYS A 155 20.32 -38.29 50.08
N PRO A 156 19.11 -38.94 50.13
CA PRO A 156 18.15 -39.39 49.09
C PRO A 156 16.63 -39.28 49.44
N GLY A 157 15.75 -39.67 48.49
CA GLY A 157 14.36 -40.16 48.69
C GLY A 157 13.28 -39.18 48.21
N GLU A 158 12.22 -39.52 47.46
CA GLU A 158 11.54 -40.80 47.17
C GLU A 158 10.58 -40.59 45.97
N SER A 159 10.33 -41.65 45.17
CA SER A 159 9.11 -41.92 44.37
C SER A 159 8.74 -41.00 43.18
N GLY A 160 8.55 -41.42 41.92
CA GLY A 160 8.50 -42.72 41.25
C GLY A 160 8.31 -42.50 39.73
N ASP A 161 8.83 -43.45 38.94
CA ASP A 161 8.79 -43.58 37.46
C ASP A 161 7.34 -43.86 36.96
N PRO A 162 6.99 -43.73 35.65
CA PRO A 162 7.63 -44.51 34.59
C PRO A 162 7.96 -43.76 33.29
N SER A 163 9.07 -44.21 32.71
CA SER A 163 9.57 -43.95 31.37
C SER A 163 9.11 -45.03 30.38
N GLU A 164 9.11 -44.62 29.12
CA GLU A 164 9.11 -45.33 27.84
C GLU A 164 9.22 -46.87 27.82
N ASN A 165 8.53 -47.51 26.86
CA ASN A 165 9.26 -48.28 25.85
C ASN A 165 8.47 -48.68 24.59
N LYS A 166 9.24 -48.74 23.50
CA LYS A 166 9.05 -49.37 22.17
C LYS A 166 8.32 -50.73 22.18
N PRO A 167 7.78 -51.19 21.02
CA PRO A 167 8.53 -52.19 20.23
C PRO A 167 8.32 -52.16 18.70
N SER A 168 9.16 -52.99 18.06
CA SER A 168 9.37 -53.30 16.64
C SER A 168 8.54 -54.48 16.10
N GLU A 169 8.43 -54.50 14.76
CA GLU A 169 8.36 -55.65 13.82
C GLU A 169 7.12 -56.57 13.64
N SER A 170 6.71 -56.60 12.36
CA SER A 170 6.36 -57.71 11.44
C SER A 170 5.05 -58.52 11.48
N ASP A 171 4.54 -58.65 10.24
CA ASP A 171 3.74 -59.69 9.57
C ASP A 171 2.20 -59.75 9.65
N SER A 172 1.63 -59.81 8.44
CA SER A 172 0.19 -59.88 8.08
C SER A 172 -0.36 -61.31 8.20
N PRO A 173 -1.70 -61.51 8.27
CA PRO A 173 -2.45 -61.78 7.03
C PRO A 173 -3.90 -61.22 6.97
N LYS A 174 -4.37 -60.99 5.74
CA LYS A 174 -5.76 -60.73 5.26
C LYS A 174 -6.61 -62.05 5.25
N PRO A 175 -7.86 -62.09 4.73
CA PRO A 175 -9.09 -61.26 4.88
C PRO A 175 -10.36 -62.15 5.08
N SER A 176 -11.55 -61.58 5.34
CA SER A 176 -12.91 -62.07 4.91
C SER A 176 -14.02 -61.43 5.76
N ASP A 177 -14.91 -60.66 5.13
CA ASP A 177 -16.32 -61.00 4.84
C ASP A 177 -17.31 -60.53 5.91
N ALA A 178 -18.07 -59.47 5.62
CA ALA A 178 -19.53 -59.50 5.57
C ALA A 178 -20.13 -58.08 5.45
N LYS A 179 -21.30 -58.07 4.82
CA LYS A 179 -21.99 -57.00 4.09
C LYS A 179 -22.72 -55.92 4.91
N PRO A 180 -23.18 -54.86 4.22
CA PRO A 180 -23.88 -53.70 4.78
C PRO A 180 -25.42 -53.83 4.75
N SER A 181 -26.09 -53.15 5.67
CA SER A 181 -27.54 -52.86 5.71
C SER A 181 -27.78 -51.96 6.94
N ASP A 182 -28.69 -51.01 7.05
CA ASP A 182 -29.72 -50.39 6.20
C ASP A 182 -30.22 -49.23 7.06
N ALA A 183 -30.28 -48.00 6.54
CA ALA A 183 -31.15 -46.95 7.10
C ALA A 183 -31.46 -45.89 6.04
N LYS A 184 -32.72 -45.89 5.62
CA LYS A 184 -33.31 -45.10 4.54
C LYS A 184 -33.35 -43.59 4.80
N PRO A 185 -33.38 -42.79 3.71
CA PRO A 185 -33.72 -41.37 3.72
C PRO A 185 -35.25 -41.16 3.69
N SER A 186 -35.74 -40.09 4.30
CA SER A 186 -37.15 -39.68 4.28
C SER A 186 -37.40 -38.48 3.37
N ASP A 187 -38.44 -38.64 2.55
CA ASP A 187 -39.07 -37.74 1.58
C ASP A 187 -39.36 -36.29 2.01
N ALA A 188 -39.18 -35.36 1.06
CA ALA A 188 -40.16 -34.31 0.76
C ALA A 188 -40.11 -33.97 -0.74
N LYS A 189 -41.28 -34.04 -1.39
CA LYS A 189 -41.52 -33.99 -2.84
C LYS A 189 -41.39 -32.60 -3.47
N PRO A 190 -41.15 -32.54 -4.80
CA PRO A 190 -41.18 -31.34 -5.63
C PRO A 190 -42.58 -31.07 -6.19
N SER A 191 -42.88 -29.81 -6.53
CA SER A 191 -44.06 -29.45 -7.33
C SER A 191 -43.63 -28.75 -8.62
N ASP A 192 -43.97 -29.40 -9.73
CA ASP A 192 -43.94 -28.95 -11.11
C ASP A 192 -44.79 -27.69 -11.37
N SER A 193 -44.33 -26.85 -12.28
CA SER A 193 -45.13 -26.19 -13.34
C SER A 193 -44.21 -25.54 -14.36
N LYS A 194 -44.29 -25.98 -15.61
CA LYS A 194 -43.52 -25.52 -16.80
C LYS A 194 -44.53 -25.12 -17.90
N PRO A 195 -44.11 -24.71 -19.12
CA PRO A 195 -43.93 -23.34 -19.61
C PRO A 195 -44.89 -22.95 -20.77
N SER A 196 -44.87 -21.69 -21.24
CA SER A 196 -45.21 -21.20 -22.62
C SER A 196 -44.98 -19.67 -22.62
N GLY A 197 -44.47 -18.97 -23.63
CA GLY A 197 -44.26 -19.28 -25.04
C GLY A 197 -45.12 -18.38 -25.96
N ASP A 198 -44.53 -17.25 -26.39
CA ASP A 198 -44.71 -16.55 -27.69
C ASP A 198 -45.88 -15.57 -27.99
N SER A 199 -45.44 -14.34 -28.32
CA SER A 199 -45.82 -13.34 -29.35
C SER A 199 -47.25 -13.08 -29.87
N SER A 200 -47.51 -11.76 -29.97
CA SER A 200 -48.18 -11.01 -31.06
C SER A 200 -49.73 -10.93 -31.13
N GLN A 201 -50.27 -9.71 -30.92
CA GLN A 201 -51.06 -8.89 -31.87
C GLN A 201 -51.87 -7.78 -31.16
N SER A 202 -51.80 -6.55 -31.68
CA SER A 202 -52.66 -5.37 -31.37
C SER A 202 -53.82 -5.26 -32.39
N PRO A 203 -54.69 -4.22 -32.37
CA PRO A 203 -55.70 -3.76 -31.40
C PRO A 203 -57.12 -3.74 -32.09
N PRO A 204 -58.22 -3.08 -31.61
CA PRO A 204 -58.36 -1.60 -31.55
C PRO A 204 -59.28 -0.98 -30.45
N SER A 205 -59.00 0.30 -30.17
CA SER A 205 -59.89 1.46 -29.94
C SER A 205 -61.12 1.39 -29.02
N GLY A 206 -61.13 2.28 -28.00
CA GLY A 206 -62.32 2.70 -27.25
C GLY A 206 -62.01 3.91 -26.35
N ASP A 207 -62.83 4.94 -26.46
CA ASP A 207 -62.60 6.36 -26.16
C ASP A 207 -62.87 6.79 -24.69
N SER A 208 -62.16 7.83 -24.25
CA SER A 208 -62.51 8.84 -23.22
C SER A 208 -62.29 8.61 -21.69
N PRO A 209 -61.98 9.70 -20.92
CA PRO A 209 -61.14 9.70 -19.70
C PRO A 209 -61.89 9.99 -18.38
N PRO A 210 -61.22 9.86 -17.21
CA PRO A 210 -61.43 10.85 -16.16
C PRO A 210 -60.14 11.43 -15.54
N GLU A 211 -60.36 12.61 -14.99
CA GLU A 211 -59.51 13.66 -14.39
C GLU A 211 -58.50 13.26 -13.28
N PRO A 212 -57.55 14.17 -12.96
CA PRO A 212 -56.33 13.87 -12.21
C PRO A 212 -56.61 13.69 -10.72
N SER A 213 -56.13 12.60 -10.15
CA SER A 213 -56.00 12.45 -8.70
C SER A 213 -54.63 12.97 -8.27
N ASP A 214 -54.64 14.01 -7.44
CA ASP A 214 -53.51 14.52 -6.65
C ASP A 214 -52.74 13.35 -6.04
N SER A 215 -51.51 13.16 -6.49
CA SER A 215 -50.51 12.34 -5.80
C SER A 215 -49.46 13.30 -5.24
N PRO A 216 -49.19 13.28 -3.92
CA PRO A 216 -48.13 14.08 -3.33
C PRO A 216 -46.83 13.80 -4.07
N GLN A 217 -46.19 14.87 -4.49
CA GLN A 217 -44.90 14.88 -5.14
C GLN A 217 -43.88 14.31 -4.16
N ASP A 218 -43.67 13.01 -4.22
CA ASP A 218 -42.55 12.33 -3.58
C ASP A 218 -41.30 12.88 -4.28
N GLN A 219 -40.66 13.87 -3.65
CA GLN A 219 -39.38 14.36 -4.09
C GLN A 219 -38.41 13.20 -3.99
N SER A 220 -38.19 12.56 -5.14
CA SER A 220 -37.07 11.68 -5.39
C SER A 220 -35.78 12.46 -5.14
N GLN A 221 -35.33 12.47 -3.89
CA GLN A 221 -33.99 12.86 -3.52
C GLN A 221 -33.06 11.88 -4.21
N SER A 222 -32.26 12.38 -5.14
CA SER A 222 -31.10 11.69 -5.67
C SER A 222 -30.29 11.10 -4.50
N PRO A 223 -29.73 9.89 -4.64
CA PRO A 223 -28.91 9.31 -3.59
C PRO A 223 -27.75 10.28 -3.30
N GLN A 224 -27.79 10.92 -2.13
CA GLN A 224 -26.78 11.88 -1.69
C GLN A 224 -25.43 11.20 -1.62
N SER A 225 -24.39 11.88 -2.11
CA SER A 225 -23.03 11.34 -2.02
C SER A 225 -22.63 11.16 -0.55
N PRO A 226 -21.77 10.18 -0.21
CA PRO A 226 -21.27 10.04 1.16
C PRO A 226 -20.64 11.34 1.72
N GLN A 227 -20.07 12.17 0.84
CA GLN A 227 -19.49 13.46 1.16
C GLN A 227 -20.56 14.49 1.55
N GLN A 228 -21.63 14.61 0.75
CA GLN A 228 -22.79 15.46 1.08
C GLN A 228 -23.46 15.05 2.39
N GLN A 229 -23.50 13.75 2.68
CA GLN A 229 -24.02 13.27 3.96
C GLN A 229 -23.13 13.66 5.14
N ALA A 230 -21.80 13.68 4.97
CA ALA A 230 -20.90 14.18 6.00
C ALA A 230 -21.06 15.69 6.21
N GLU A 231 -21.22 16.44 5.13
CA GLU A 231 -21.45 17.89 5.15
C GLU A 231 -22.74 18.25 5.88
N GLN A 232 -23.85 17.57 5.59
CA GLN A 232 -25.13 17.80 6.27
C GLN A 232 -25.05 17.55 7.77
N GLN A 233 -24.22 16.61 8.20
CA GLN A 233 -24.08 16.27 9.60
C GLN A 233 -23.23 17.29 10.33
N LEU A 234 -22.18 17.78 9.67
CA LEU A 234 -21.44 18.94 10.15
C LEU A 234 -22.33 20.18 10.23
N GLN A 235 -23.20 20.41 9.24
CA GLN A 235 -24.16 21.51 9.25
C GLN A 235 -25.13 21.42 10.43
N LYS A 236 -25.72 20.24 10.67
CA LYS A 236 -26.57 20.00 11.85
C LYS A 236 -25.81 20.24 13.15
N ALA A 237 -24.55 19.78 13.25
CA ALA A 237 -23.72 20.04 14.41
C ALA A 237 -23.55 21.55 14.65
N ILE A 238 -23.27 22.32 13.61
CA ILE A 238 -23.11 23.79 13.69
C ILE A 238 -24.42 24.47 14.13
N GLU A 239 -25.57 24.03 13.61
CA GLU A 239 -26.88 24.53 14.04
C GLU A 239 -27.09 24.28 15.53
N LYS A 240 -26.74 23.09 16.03
CA LYS A 240 -26.81 22.76 17.46
C LYS A 240 -25.85 23.56 18.32
N MET A 241 -24.62 23.82 17.84
CA MET A 241 -23.69 24.69 18.54
C MET A 241 -24.22 26.13 18.65
N LYS A 242 -24.83 26.67 17.58
CA LYS A 242 -25.49 28.00 17.60
C LYS A 242 -26.71 28.05 18.52
N GLU A 243 -27.47 26.96 18.62
CA GLU A 243 -28.53 26.83 19.62
C GLU A 243 -27.93 26.84 21.03
N ALA A 244 -26.84 26.12 21.27
CA ALA A 244 -26.15 26.11 22.57
C ALA A 244 -25.64 27.50 22.97
N GLU A 245 -25.06 28.27 22.05
CA GLU A 245 -24.65 29.67 22.28
C GLU A 245 -25.81 30.53 22.79
N LYS A 246 -26.97 30.46 22.14
CA LYS A 246 -28.17 31.22 22.53
C LYS A 246 -28.70 30.83 23.91
N GLU A 247 -28.65 29.54 24.25
CA GLU A 247 -29.08 29.09 25.58
C GLU A 247 -28.08 29.50 26.67
N LEU A 248 -26.77 29.55 26.36
CA LEU A 248 -25.74 30.08 27.26
C LEU A 248 -25.92 31.59 27.51
N GLU A 249 -26.19 32.38 26.46
CA GLU A 249 -26.53 33.82 26.57
C GLU A 249 -27.75 34.05 27.48
N GLN A 250 -28.71 33.13 27.45
CA GLN A 250 -29.91 33.17 28.29
C GLN A 250 -29.71 32.57 29.69
N ASN A 251 -28.46 32.23 30.07
CA ASN A 251 -28.08 31.60 31.33
C ASN A 251 -28.74 30.22 31.57
N LYS A 252 -29.18 29.52 30.51
CA LYS A 252 -29.83 28.21 30.59
C LYS A 252 -28.83 27.07 30.37
N ARG A 253 -28.07 26.75 31.42
CA ARG A 253 -27.03 25.72 31.37
C ARG A 253 -27.52 24.34 30.93
N ALA A 254 -28.68 23.91 31.45
CA ALA A 254 -29.23 22.59 31.17
C ALA A 254 -29.61 22.44 29.68
N ASP A 255 -30.31 23.43 29.13
CA ASP A 255 -30.73 23.45 27.73
C ASP A 255 -29.50 23.54 26.81
N ALA A 256 -28.52 24.39 27.15
CA ALA A 256 -27.24 24.46 26.42
C ALA A 256 -26.50 23.13 26.42
N THR A 257 -26.48 22.41 27.54
CA THR A 257 -25.83 21.09 27.66
C THR A 257 -26.47 20.06 26.74
N GLU A 258 -27.81 20.08 26.59
CA GLU A 258 -28.52 19.21 25.66
C GLU A 258 -28.12 19.49 24.22
N LYS A 259 -28.08 20.77 23.83
CA LYS A 259 -27.62 21.19 22.49
C LYS A 259 -26.17 20.81 22.21
N GLN A 260 -25.28 20.96 23.18
CA GLN A 260 -23.88 20.53 23.08
C GLN A 260 -23.76 19.01 22.87
N ARG A 261 -24.61 18.20 23.51
CA ARG A 261 -24.66 16.74 23.26
C ARG A 261 -25.13 16.42 21.86
N GLU A 262 -26.20 17.07 21.40
CA GLU A 262 -26.68 16.89 20.02
C GLU A 262 -25.61 17.31 19.00
N ALA A 263 -24.85 18.38 19.26
CA ALA A 263 -23.72 18.79 18.43
C ALA A 263 -22.61 17.74 18.40
N GLU A 264 -22.21 17.20 19.57
CA GLU A 264 -21.22 16.11 19.64
C GLU A 264 -21.63 14.87 18.85
N ASP A 265 -22.89 14.45 18.94
CA ASP A 265 -23.39 13.26 18.24
C ASP A 265 -23.36 13.47 16.72
N ASN A 266 -23.79 14.65 16.24
CA ASN A 266 -23.68 15.02 14.83
C ASN A 266 -22.21 15.11 14.36
N LEU A 267 -21.30 15.64 15.18
CA LEU A 267 -19.86 15.67 14.87
C LEU A 267 -19.27 14.26 14.73
N ARG A 268 -19.61 13.33 15.64
CA ARG A 268 -19.19 11.92 15.55
C ARG A 268 -19.71 11.28 14.29
N GLU A 269 -20.97 11.52 13.97
CA GLU A 269 -21.61 11.07 12.74
C GLU A 269 -20.95 11.60 11.47
N ALA A 270 -20.50 12.86 11.45
CA ALA A 270 -19.74 13.44 10.35
C ALA A 270 -18.33 12.80 10.24
N ILE A 271 -17.63 12.66 11.38
CA ILE A 271 -16.30 12.00 11.45
C ILE A 271 -16.37 10.58 10.92
N ASP A 272 -17.36 9.79 11.35
CA ASP A 272 -17.52 8.39 10.94
C ASP A 272 -17.75 8.25 9.43
N ARG A 273 -18.51 9.19 8.83
CA ARG A 273 -18.72 9.24 7.38
C ARG A 273 -17.45 9.59 6.63
N LEU A 274 -16.72 10.62 7.05
CA LEU A 274 -15.43 10.97 6.46
C LEU A 274 -14.41 9.84 6.59
N GLU A 275 -14.42 9.11 7.71
CA GLU A 275 -13.57 7.93 7.88
C GLU A 275 -13.92 6.80 6.91
N ARG A 276 -15.21 6.62 6.57
CA ARG A 276 -15.63 5.67 5.51
C ARG A 276 -15.11 6.12 4.15
N ILE A 277 -15.23 7.40 3.82
CA ILE A 277 -14.70 7.97 2.57
C ILE A 277 -13.18 7.76 2.51
N LEU A 278 -12.46 8.08 3.59
CA LEU A 278 -11.01 7.89 3.67
C LEU A 278 -10.60 6.43 3.49
N ARG A 279 -11.36 5.48 4.05
CA ARG A 279 -11.15 4.04 3.82
C ARG A 279 -11.36 3.68 2.36
N GLN A 280 -12.44 4.14 1.73
CA GLN A 280 -12.72 3.88 0.31
C GLN A 280 -11.61 4.43 -0.60
N LEU A 281 -11.10 5.63 -0.32
CA LEU A 281 -10.00 6.24 -1.08
C LEU A 281 -8.70 5.43 -0.94
N ARG A 282 -8.38 4.96 0.28
CA ARG A 282 -7.23 4.06 0.52
C ARG A 282 -7.38 2.74 -0.22
N GLU A 283 -8.56 2.12 -0.18
CA GLU A 283 -8.83 0.88 -0.90
C GLU A 283 -8.70 1.08 -2.42
N GLU A 284 -9.17 2.21 -2.97
CA GLU A 284 -8.99 2.51 -4.39
C GLU A 284 -7.51 2.73 -4.76
N GLU A 285 -6.77 3.47 -3.96
CA GLU A 285 -5.31 3.66 -4.15
C GLU A 285 -4.58 2.31 -4.13
N MET A 286 -4.86 1.48 -3.12
CA MET A 286 -4.27 0.15 -2.98
C MET A 286 -4.57 -0.74 -4.18
N GLN A 287 -5.82 -0.76 -4.66
CA GLN A 287 -6.21 -1.55 -5.83
C GLN A 287 -5.45 -1.11 -7.08
N ARG A 288 -5.26 0.20 -7.26
CA ARG A 288 -4.49 0.76 -8.39
C ARG A 288 -3.02 0.39 -8.31
N GLU A 289 -2.40 0.54 -7.15
CA GLU A 289 -0.99 0.20 -6.96
C GLU A 289 -0.75 -1.30 -7.15
N LEU A 290 -1.62 -2.15 -6.62
CA LEU A 290 -1.59 -3.60 -6.87
C LEU A 290 -1.72 -3.93 -8.36
N ALA A 291 -2.59 -3.24 -9.11
CA ALA A 291 -2.75 -3.46 -10.55
C ALA A 291 -1.52 -2.99 -11.35
N LYS A 292 -0.94 -1.83 -10.99
CA LYS A 292 0.32 -1.34 -11.59
C LYS A 292 1.46 -2.31 -11.32
N LEU A 293 1.58 -2.80 -10.09
CA LEU A 293 2.59 -3.78 -9.70
C LEU A 293 2.40 -5.08 -10.49
N GLU A 294 1.19 -5.65 -10.51
CA GLU A 294 0.91 -6.88 -11.26
C GLU A 294 1.27 -6.75 -12.74
N SER A 295 0.90 -5.64 -13.39
CA SER A 295 1.21 -5.38 -14.79
C SER A 295 2.72 -5.41 -15.05
N ARG A 296 3.51 -4.79 -14.16
CA ARG A 296 4.98 -4.81 -14.23
C ARG A 296 5.54 -6.21 -14.01
N LEU A 297 5.04 -6.93 -13.00
CA LEU A 297 5.47 -8.31 -12.71
C LEU A 297 5.19 -9.24 -13.89
N ARG A 298 4.01 -9.16 -14.51
CA ARG A 298 3.65 -9.92 -15.72
C ARG A 298 4.57 -9.58 -16.89
N ARG A 299 4.91 -8.31 -17.07
CA ARG A 299 5.86 -7.89 -18.11
C ARG A 299 7.25 -8.48 -17.88
N MET A 300 7.74 -8.43 -16.65
CA MET A 300 9.02 -9.07 -16.28
C MET A 300 8.98 -10.57 -16.52
N ALA A 301 7.91 -11.26 -16.12
CA ALA A 301 7.76 -12.71 -16.33
C ALA A 301 7.77 -13.07 -17.82
N ALA A 302 7.06 -12.30 -18.66
CA ALA A 302 7.04 -12.52 -20.10
C ALA A 302 8.43 -12.32 -20.74
N MET A 303 9.16 -11.29 -20.30
CA MET A 303 10.55 -11.08 -20.75
C MET A 303 11.46 -12.22 -20.30
N GLN A 304 11.39 -12.60 -19.01
CA GLN A 304 12.21 -13.67 -18.44
C GLN A 304 11.97 -15.02 -19.11
N SER A 305 10.71 -15.38 -19.35
CA SER A 305 10.34 -16.60 -20.06
C SER A 305 10.98 -16.65 -21.44
N LYS A 306 10.92 -15.54 -22.19
CA LYS A 306 11.53 -15.48 -23.52
C LYS A 306 13.05 -15.63 -23.45
N VAL A 307 13.71 -14.91 -22.54
CA VAL A 307 15.17 -14.98 -22.40
C VAL A 307 15.60 -16.40 -22.00
N LEU A 308 14.87 -17.04 -21.09
CA LEU A 308 15.13 -18.43 -20.68
C LEU A 308 15.01 -19.38 -21.88
N ASP A 309 13.91 -19.32 -22.63
CA ASP A 309 13.69 -20.17 -23.81
C ASP A 309 14.79 -19.99 -24.86
N ASP A 310 15.15 -18.74 -25.16
CA ASP A 310 16.21 -18.41 -26.11
C ASP A 310 17.60 -18.87 -25.59
N THR A 311 17.84 -18.81 -24.28
CA THR A 311 19.07 -19.31 -23.65
C THR A 311 19.18 -20.82 -23.76
N ILE A 312 18.09 -21.55 -23.49
CA ILE A 312 18.02 -23.01 -23.65
C ILE A 312 18.26 -23.39 -25.13
N ALA A 313 17.61 -22.71 -26.06
CA ALA A 313 17.77 -22.95 -27.49
C ALA A 313 19.21 -22.68 -27.95
N LEU A 314 19.86 -21.62 -27.45
CA LEU A 314 21.26 -21.33 -27.74
C LEU A 314 22.19 -22.39 -27.16
N ALA A 315 21.91 -22.84 -25.93
CA ALA A 315 22.72 -23.83 -25.21
C ALA A 315 22.67 -25.22 -25.87
N ALA A 316 21.57 -25.55 -26.55
CA ALA A 316 21.43 -26.79 -27.32
C ALA A 316 22.46 -26.91 -28.46
N THR A 317 23.08 -25.81 -28.89
CA THR A 317 24.19 -25.84 -29.85
C THR A 317 25.43 -26.49 -29.19
N PRO A 318 25.96 -27.61 -29.75
CA PRO A 318 27.11 -28.30 -29.19
C PRO A 318 28.32 -27.37 -29.03
N LYS A 319 29.11 -27.54 -27.95
CA LYS A 319 30.28 -26.69 -27.66
C LYS A 319 31.26 -26.57 -28.84
N SER A 320 31.42 -27.63 -29.63
CA SER A 320 32.30 -27.64 -30.83
C SER A 320 31.78 -26.82 -32.01
N GLN A 321 30.49 -26.51 -32.05
CA GLN A 321 29.83 -25.73 -33.10
C GLN A 321 29.60 -24.26 -32.68
N ARG A 322 29.88 -23.92 -31.41
CA ARG A 322 29.78 -22.56 -30.91
C ARG A 322 30.86 -21.68 -31.54
N ASN A 323 30.45 -20.50 -31.97
CA ASN A 323 31.30 -19.54 -32.68
C ASN A 323 30.89 -18.12 -32.31
N ARG A 324 31.46 -17.11 -32.98
CA ARG A 324 31.14 -15.69 -32.76
C ARG A 324 29.64 -15.36 -32.81
N GLN A 325 28.84 -16.10 -33.58
CA GLN A 325 27.38 -15.89 -33.61
C GLN A 325 26.72 -16.34 -32.30
N THR A 326 27.27 -17.35 -31.62
CA THR A 326 26.83 -17.75 -30.27
C THR A 326 27.13 -16.63 -29.28
N ASP A 327 28.34 -16.08 -29.33
CA ASP A 327 28.76 -14.98 -28.43
C ASP A 327 27.88 -13.74 -28.61
N LEU A 328 27.57 -13.37 -29.88
CA LEU A 328 26.68 -12.25 -30.18
C LEU A 328 25.26 -12.48 -29.63
N LYS A 329 24.67 -13.67 -29.85
CA LYS A 329 23.34 -14.00 -29.34
C LYS A 329 23.31 -14.02 -27.81
N ALA A 330 24.36 -14.54 -27.16
CA ALA A 330 24.47 -14.51 -25.70
C ALA A 330 24.57 -13.06 -25.19
N GLY A 331 25.31 -12.19 -25.88
CA GLY A 331 25.35 -10.76 -25.61
C GLY A 331 23.99 -10.05 -25.78
N ASP A 332 23.21 -10.41 -26.79
CA ASP A 332 21.85 -9.90 -26.98
C ASP A 332 20.94 -10.32 -25.82
N LEU A 333 21.02 -11.59 -25.38
CA LEU A 333 20.27 -12.09 -24.22
C LEU A 333 20.68 -11.39 -22.92
N ALA A 334 21.97 -11.10 -22.74
CA ALA A 334 22.46 -10.30 -21.62
C ALA A 334 21.86 -8.90 -21.60
N PHE A 335 21.65 -8.29 -22.78
CA PHE A 335 20.99 -6.99 -22.88
C PHE A 335 19.48 -7.08 -22.55
N GLU A 336 18.80 -8.14 -22.96
CA GLU A 336 17.40 -8.37 -22.57
C GLU A 336 17.26 -8.57 -21.05
N GLU A 337 18.15 -9.34 -20.39
CA GLU A 337 18.17 -9.47 -18.92
C GLU A 337 18.32 -8.11 -18.22
N LYS A 338 19.21 -7.24 -18.71
CA LYS A 338 19.37 -5.89 -18.15
C LYS A 338 18.08 -5.07 -18.23
N LYS A 339 17.23 -5.28 -19.23
CA LYS A 339 15.92 -4.62 -19.27
C LYS A 339 14.98 -5.13 -18.18
N ILE A 340 15.09 -6.42 -17.82
CA ILE A 340 14.35 -7.00 -16.70
C ILE A 340 14.83 -6.37 -15.39
N THR A 341 16.15 -6.22 -15.20
CA THR A 341 16.74 -5.50 -14.05
C THR A 341 16.17 -4.08 -13.91
N LEU A 342 16.05 -3.33 -15.02
CA LEU A 342 15.47 -1.98 -15.01
C LEU A 342 13.98 -1.97 -14.64
N GLU A 343 13.21 -2.97 -15.06
CA GLU A 343 11.81 -3.09 -14.62
C GLU A 343 11.71 -3.48 -13.14
N ALA A 344 12.64 -4.29 -12.62
CA ALA A 344 12.71 -4.62 -11.19
C ALA A 344 13.02 -3.36 -10.35
N ASP A 345 13.93 -2.49 -10.80
CA ASP A 345 14.19 -1.20 -10.14
C ASP A 345 12.95 -0.29 -10.13
N ARG A 346 12.18 -0.28 -11.23
CA ARG A 346 10.91 0.47 -11.28
C ARG A 346 9.85 -0.12 -10.34
N ALA A 347 9.79 -1.44 -10.20
CA ALA A 347 8.91 -2.10 -9.25
C ALA A 347 9.31 -1.78 -7.80
N MET A 348 10.62 -1.70 -7.51
CA MET A 348 11.12 -1.28 -6.19
C MET A 348 10.71 0.15 -5.81
N LEU A 349 10.63 1.07 -6.78
CA LEU A 349 10.17 2.44 -6.51
C LEU A 349 8.71 2.46 -6.03
N LEU A 350 7.83 1.70 -6.70
CA LEU A 350 6.42 1.60 -6.30
C LEU A 350 6.25 1.03 -4.88
N LEU A 351 7.04 0.00 -4.53
CA LEU A 351 6.97 -0.64 -3.22
C LEU A 351 7.53 0.24 -2.08
N ARG A 352 8.47 1.15 -2.37
CA ARG A 352 9.03 2.08 -1.37
C ARG A 352 8.09 3.23 -1.03
N GLU A 353 7.30 3.71 -1.99
CA GLU A 353 6.34 4.79 -1.77
C GLU A 353 5.21 4.39 -0.81
N GLU A 354 5.01 3.09 -0.62
CA GLU A 354 3.88 2.53 0.12
C GLU A 354 4.27 2.03 1.53
N GLY A 355 5.56 1.76 1.77
CA GLY A 355 6.16 1.66 3.11
C GLY A 355 5.70 0.51 4.01
N SER A 356 4.68 -0.25 3.63
CA SER A 356 4.01 -1.20 4.54
C SER A 356 4.41 -2.67 4.36
N SER A 357 4.94 -3.07 3.20
CA SER A 357 5.34 -4.46 2.96
C SER A 357 6.83 -4.68 3.14
N VAL A 358 7.19 -5.72 3.87
CA VAL A 358 8.59 -6.10 4.13
C VAL A 358 9.05 -7.19 3.16
N ALA A 359 8.16 -8.13 2.81
CA ALA A 359 8.53 -9.32 2.07
C ALA A 359 8.57 -9.10 0.55
N PHE A 360 7.68 -8.28 -0.01
CA PHE A 360 7.67 -7.97 -1.45
C PHE A 360 8.94 -7.22 -1.91
N PRO A 361 9.39 -6.14 -1.24
CA PRO A 361 10.64 -5.46 -1.62
C PRO A 361 11.86 -6.37 -1.59
N GLU A 362 11.90 -7.32 -0.64
CA GLU A 362 12.99 -8.29 -0.56
C GLU A 362 13.02 -9.19 -1.80
N VAL A 363 11.87 -9.78 -2.21
CA VAL A 363 11.83 -10.64 -3.39
C VAL A 363 12.20 -9.88 -4.66
N VAL A 364 11.70 -8.66 -4.84
CA VAL A 364 12.06 -7.84 -6.00
C VAL A 364 13.55 -7.47 -5.99
N SER A 365 14.13 -7.21 -4.81
CA SER A 365 15.56 -6.98 -4.67
C SER A 365 16.38 -8.22 -5.05
N GLN A 366 15.95 -9.42 -4.66
CA GLN A 366 16.59 -10.68 -5.04
C GLN A 366 16.51 -10.91 -6.56
N ILE A 367 15.32 -10.71 -7.15
CA ILE A 367 15.13 -10.80 -8.61
C ILE A 367 16.11 -9.87 -9.34
N ARG A 368 16.26 -8.63 -8.88
CA ARG A 368 17.19 -7.68 -9.49
C ARG A 368 18.66 -8.14 -9.42
N LEU A 369 19.07 -8.71 -8.29
CA LEU A 369 20.43 -9.26 -8.14
C LEU A 369 20.63 -10.43 -9.09
N ASP A 370 19.66 -11.34 -9.15
CA ASP A 370 19.69 -12.50 -10.03
C ASP A 370 19.76 -12.10 -11.52
N THR A 371 18.91 -11.19 -11.97
CA THR A 371 18.93 -10.73 -13.38
C THR A 371 20.25 -10.03 -13.72
N THR A 372 20.88 -9.36 -12.75
CA THR A 372 22.22 -8.78 -12.92
C THR A 372 23.28 -9.87 -13.09
N HIS A 373 23.29 -10.88 -12.22
CA HIS A 373 24.21 -12.02 -12.34
C HIS A 373 24.02 -12.80 -13.64
N VAL A 374 22.77 -13.04 -14.07
CA VAL A 374 22.49 -13.70 -15.34
C VAL A 374 22.99 -12.85 -16.50
N ALA A 375 22.76 -11.53 -16.49
CA ALA A 375 23.27 -10.64 -17.54
C ALA A 375 24.80 -10.68 -17.65
N GLU A 376 25.52 -10.71 -16.53
CA GLU A 376 26.98 -10.86 -16.52
C GLU A 376 27.42 -12.20 -17.12
N ARG A 377 26.81 -13.30 -16.68
CA ARG A 377 27.10 -14.66 -17.18
C ARG A 377 26.82 -14.80 -18.67
N LEU A 378 25.68 -14.29 -19.15
CA LEU A 378 25.33 -14.29 -20.56
C LEU A 378 26.31 -13.44 -21.39
N GLY A 379 26.79 -12.31 -20.85
CA GLY A 379 27.84 -11.50 -21.47
C GLY A 379 29.16 -12.25 -21.64
N GLU A 380 29.46 -13.18 -20.73
CA GLU A 380 30.59 -14.11 -20.82
C GLU A 380 30.27 -15.38 -21.63
N THR A 381 29.11 -15.45 -22.29
CA THR A 381 28.63 -16.62 -23.04
C THR A 381 28.48 -17.89 -22.17
N LYS A 382 28.32 -17.72 -20.85
CA LYS A 382 27.99 -18.80 -19.91
C LYS A 382 26.48 -19.06 -19.99
N ILE A 383 26.10 -19.97 -20.89
CA ILE A 383 24.72 -20.39 -21.17
C ILE A 383 24.40 -21.79 -20.60
N ASP A 384 25.12 -22.19 -19.54
CA ASP A 384 25.06 -23.51 -18.92
C ASP A 384 23.84 -23.71 -18.00
N ALA A 385 23.74 -24.89 -17.38
CA ALA A 385 22.65 -25.26 -16.47
C ALA A 385 22.57 -24.33 -15.24
N VAL A 386 23.69 -23.73 -14.83
CA VAL A 386 23.71 -22.75 -13.74
C VAL A 386 22.97 -21.49 -14.17
N THR A 387 23.29 -20.92 -15.34
CA THR A 387 22.61 -19.72 -15.85
C THR A 387 21.12 -19.98 -16.07
N GLN A 388 20.76 -21.10 -16.69
CA GLN A 388 19.36 -21.49 -16.91
C GLN A 388 18.61 -21.71 -15.59
N GLY A 389 19.28 -22.28 -14.58
CA GLY A 389 18.69 -22.48 -13.25
C GLY A 389 18.36 -21.17 -12.54
N ILE A 390 19.23 -20.15 -12.63
CA ILE A 390 18.95 -18.83 -12.05
C ILE A 390 17.78 -18.17 -12.79
N GLN A 391 17.74 -18.26 -14.13
CA GLN A 391 16.63 -17.75 -14.95
C GLN A 391 15.28 -18.41 -14.61
N GLN A 392 15.28 -19.71 -14.35
CA GLN A 392 14.10 -20.45 -13.87
C GLN A 392 13.67 -19.98 -12.48
N ASP A 393 14.61 -19.74 -11.57
CA ASP A 393 14.32 -19.23 -10.23
C ASP A 393 13.73 -17.82 -10.26
N ILE A 394 14.24 -16.94 -11.15
CA ILE A 394 13.67 -15.60 -11.38
C ILE A 394 12.23 -15.71 -11.88
N LEU A 395 11.99 -16.56 -12.88
CA LEU A 395 10.66 -16.74 -13.46
C LEU A 395 9.65 -17.24 -12.42
N ALA A 396 10.03 -18.27 -11.65
CA ALA A 396 9.20 -18.80 -10.57
C ALA A 396 8.89 -17.71 -9.51
N ALA A 397 9.88 -16.90 -9.13
CA ALA A 397 9.69 -15.79 -8.21
C ALA A 397 8.67 -14.75 -8.71
N LEU A 398 8.74 -14.42 -10.01
CA LEU A 398 7.82 -13.48 -10.64
C LEU A 398 6.39 -14.04 -10.68
N GLU A 399 6.21 -15.31 -11.03
CA GLU A 399 4.90 -16.00 -11.04
C GLU A 399 4.26 -16.07 -9.65
N GLU A 400 5.07 -16.37 -8.63
CA GLU A 400 4.62 -16.40 -7.23
C GLU A 400 4.16 -15.02 -6.75
N MET A 401 4.90 -13.97 -7.08
CA MET A 401 4.48 -12.60 -6.76
C MET A 401 3.22 -12.19 -7.52
N ILE A 402 3.08 -12.56 -8.80
CA ILE A 402 1.83 -12.32 -9.55
C ILE A 402 0.65 -13.00 -8.86
N ALA A 403 0.80 -14.25 -8.44
CA ALA A 403 -0.24 -14.99 -7.73
C ALA A 403 -0.60 -14.32 -6.39
N ALA A 404 0.40 -13.82 -5.66
CA ALA A 404 0.20 -13.10 -4.40
C ALA A 404 -0.51 -11.76 -4.60
N THR A 405 -0.11 -10.96 -5.59
CA THR A 405 -0.75 -9.68 -5.94
C THR A 405 -2.20 -9.88 -6.40
N GLN A 406 -2.47 -10.88 -7.24
CA GLN A 406 -3.85 -11.22 -7.64
C GLN A 406 -4.71 -11.66 -6.46
N LYS A 407 -4.12 -12.40 -5.50
CA LYS A 407 -4.85 -12.78 -4.30
C LYS A 407 -5.20 -11.55 -3.46
N ALA A 408 -4.25 -10.63 -3.28
CA ALA A 408 -4.47 -9.37 -2.55
C ALA A 408 -5.59 -8.54 -3.20
N GLN A 409 -5.63 -8.42 -4.53
CA GLN A 409 -6.71 -7.75 -5.24
C GLN A 409 -8.08 -8.40 -4.99
N ARG A 410 -8.19 -9.73 -5.10
CA ARG A 410 -9.46 -10.44 -4.83
C ARG A 410 -9.92 -10.30 -3.39
N ASP A 411 -8.99 -10.34 -2.43
CA ASP A 411 -9.31 -10.20 -1.01
C ASP A 411 -9.79 -8.77 -0.70
N LEU A 412 -9.20 -7.75 -1.34
CA LEU A 412 -9.64 -6.36 -1.28
C LEU A 412 -11.05 -6.17 -1.87
N GLU A 413 -11.34 -6.77 -3.03
CA GLU A 413 -12.67 -6.73 -3.65
C GLU A 413 -13.75 -7.39 -2.77
N LYS A 414 -13.43 -8.51 -2.12
CA LYS A 414 -14.33 -9.17 -1.17
C LYS A 414 -14.61 -8.30 0.06
N LYS A 415 -13.58 -7.64 0.61
CA LYS A 415 -13.75 -6.70 1.73
C LYS A 415 -14.69 -5.55 1.34
N LYS A 416 -14.55 -5.02 0.13
CA LYS A 416 -15.43 -3.97 -0.40
C LYS A 416 -16.89 -4.42 -0.53
N GLN A 417 -17.13 -5.67 -0.95
CA GLN A 417 -18.48 -6.25 -1.02
C GLN A 417 -19.09 -6.51 0.37
N GLN A 418 -18.29 -6.96 1.34
CA GLN A 418 -18.77 -7.25 2.70
C GLN A 418 -19.03 -5.98 3.53
N GLN A 419 -18.31 -4.88 3.27
CA GLN A 419 -18.49 -3.59 3.97
C GLN A 419 -19.79 -2.84 3.60
N GLN A 420 -20.59 -3.30 2.63
CA GLN A 420 -21.89 -2.68 2.31
C GLN A 420 -22.99 -2.93 3.36
N GLY A 421 -22.75 -3.70 4.43
CA GLY A 421 -23.80 -4.12 5.38
C GLY A 421 -23.54 -3.97 6.88
N GLN A 422 -22.37 -3.52 7.35
CA GLN A 422 -22.09 -3.44 8.80
C GLN A 422 -21.30 -2.19 9.22
N PRO A 423 -21.71 -1.49 10.30
CA PRO A 423 -20.88 -0.47 10.93
C PRO A 423 -19.74 -1.16 11.70
N GLN A 424 -18.55 -1.19 11.11
CA GLN A 424 -17.36 -1.71 11.79
C GLN A 424 -16.73 -0.62 12.67
N GLN A 425 -16.69 -0.88 13.98
CA GLN A 425 -15.96 -0.09 14.97
C GLN A 425 -14.45 -0.19 14.75
N GLY A 426 -13.79 0.98 14.72
CA GLY A 426 -12.43 1.19 15.24
C GLY A 426 -11.29 0.41 14.60
N GLY A 427 -10.49 1.08 13.78
CA GLY A 427 -9.19 0.56 13.34
C GLY A 427 -8.43 1.59 12.53
N LYS A 428 -7.62 2.39 13.23
CA LYS A 428 -6.92 3.58 12.73
C LYS A 428 -5.55 3.26 12.12
N GLN A 429 -5.38 2.07 11.54
CA GLN A 429 -4.12 1.66 10.92
C GLN A 429 -4.25 1.67 9.41
N GLU A 430 -3.25 2.26 8.75
CA GLU A 430 -3.07 2.10 7.31
C GLU A 430 -2.95 0.60 7.03
N GLN A 431 -3.87 0.08 6.19
CA GLN A 431 -3.81 -1.33 5.83
C GLN A 431 -2.63 -1.52 4.90
N PRO A 432 -1.79 -2.55 5.13
CA PRO A 432 -0.70 -2.82 4.23
C PRO A 432 -1.21 -3.25 2.85
N LEU A 433 -0.43 -3.04 1.78
CA LEU A 433 -0.77 -3.51 0.41
C LEU A 433 -1.18 -4.98 0.38
N VAL A 434 -0.52 -5.74 1.24
CA VAL A 434 -0.62 -7.17 1.33
C VAL A 434 -0.75 -7.56 2.80
N GLU A 435 -1.72 -8.42 3.09
CA GLU A 435 -1.95 -8.91 4.45
C GLU A 435 -0.76 -9.72 4.97
N ALA A 436 -0.52 -9.70 6.29
CA ALA A 436 0.54 -10.46 6.94
C ALA A 436 0.54 -11.96 6.58
N LEU A 437 -0.64 -12.57 6.36
CA LEU A 437 -0.74 -13.96 5.92
C LEU A 437 -0.15 -14.18 4.52
N ALA A 438 -0.32 -13.21 3.62
CA ALA A 438 0.25 -13.27 2.29
C ALA A 438 1.77 -12.97 2.31
N GLU A 439 2.25 -12.10 3.21
CA GLU A 439 3.69 -11.94 3.45
C GLU A 439 4.34 -13.24 3.97
N LEU A 440 3.73 -13.91 4.94
CA LEU A 440 4.22 -15.19 5.45
C LEU A 440 4.23 -16.29 4.39
N LYS A 441 3.23 -16.31 3.50
CA LYS A 441 3.22 -17.23 2.36
C LYS A 441 4.39 -16.94 1.43
N LEU A 442 4.65 -15.68 1.13
CA LEU A 442 5.76 -15.28 0.28
C LEU A 442 7.12 -15.60 0.92
N ILE A 443 7.26 -15.45 2.24
CA ILE A 443 8.44 -15.91 3.03
C ILE A 443 8.64 -17.43 2.91
N ARG A 444 7.58 -18.22 3.10
CA ARG A 444 7.63 -19.67 2.95
C ARG A 444 8.04 -20.09 1.53
N THR A 445 7.57 -19.33 0.55
CA THR A 445 7.94 -19.54 -0.84
C THR A 445 9.42 -19.25 -1.09
N MET A 446 9.97 -18.16 -0.53
CA MET A 446 11.41 -17.89 -0.54
C MET A 446 12.22 -19.02 0.10
N GLU A 447 11.79 -19.53 1.26
CA GLU A 447 12.44 -20.67 1.94
C GLU A 447 12.47 -21.92 1.04
N THR A 448 11.35 -22.22 0.40
CA THR A 448 11.21 -23.38 -0.49
C THR A 448 12.12 -23.24 -1.71
N ARG A 449 12.26 -22.02 -2.25
CA ARG A 449 13.15 -21.73 -3.37
C ARG A 449 14.60 -21.90 -2.98
N ILE A 450 15.04 -21.30 -1.87
CA ILE A 450 16.40 -21.46 -1.33
C ILE A 450 16.74 -22.96 -1.22
N LYS A 451 15.87 -23.74 -0.58
CA LYS A 451 16.04 -25.20 -0.45
C LYS A 451 16.17 -25.90 -1.81
N THR A 452 15.32 -25.54 -2.76
CA THR A 452 15.29 -26.15 -4.09
C THR A 452 16.57 -25.81 -4.88
N THR A 453 17.01 -24.55 -4.86
CA THR A 453 18.23 -24.10 -5.52
C THR A 453 19.48 -24.71 -4.86
N THR A 454 19.54 -24.80 -3.52
CA THR A 454 20.61 -25.53 -2.82
C THR A 454 20.69 -26.98 -3.27
N SER A 455 19.54 -27.66 -3.38
CA SER A 455 19.48 -29.05 -3.84
C SER A 455 19.95 -29.19 -5.30
N ARG A 456 19.60 -28.21 -6.15
CA ARG A 456 20.04 -28.16 -7.55
C ARG A 456 21.55 -28.02 -7.66
N TYR A 457 22.15 -27.10 -6.91
CA TYR A 457 23.61 -26.91 -6.92
C TYR A 457 24.36 -28.11 -6.36
N ALA A 458 23.83 -28.77 -5.31
CA ALA A 458 24.37 -30.04 -4.84
C ALA A 458 24.35 -31.10 -5.95
N GLY A 459 23.24 -31.22 -6.69
CA GLY A 459 23.14 -32.14 -7.82
C GLY A 459 24.14 -31.85 -8.95
N LEU A 460 24.36 -30.57 -9.30
CA LEU A 460 25.34 -30.16 -10.33
C LEU A 460 26.79 -30.49 -9.93
N LEU A 461 27.10 -30.45 -8.63
CA LEU A 461 28.39 -30.86 -8.09
C LEU A 461 28.56 -32.39 -8.14
N GLU A 462 27.52 -33.13 -7.74
CA GLU A 462 27.53 -34.60 -7.78
C GLU A 462 27.63 -35.14 -9.21
N SER A 463 27.02 -34.46 -10.19
CA SER A 463 27.05 -34.84 -11.61
C SER A 463 28.32 -34.39 -12.35
N ASN A 464 29.23 -33.63 -11.71
CA ASN A 464 30.37 -32.97 -12.33
C ASN A 464 29.98 -32.02 -13.51
N GLU A 465 28.75 -31.50 -13.52
CA GLU A 465 28.29 -30.53 -14.51
C GLU A 465 28.71 -29.09 -14.18
N SER A 466 29.11 -28.83 -12.93
CA SER A 466 29.74 -27.59 -12.50
C SER A 466 30.87 -27.86 -11.50
N THR A 467 31.76 -26.89 -11.32
CA THR A 467 32.89 -27.00 -10.40
C THR A 467 32.59 -26.38 -9.03
N ALA A 468 33.35 -26.78 -8.01
CA ALA A 468 33.28 -26.16 -6.68
C ALA A 468 33.60 -24.66 -6.73
N GLU A 469 34.51 -24.23 -7.59
CA GLU A 469 34.88 -22.83 -7.77
C GLU A 469 33.73 -21.99 -8.34
N GLU A 470 32.96 -22.54 -9.28
CA GLU A 470 31.80 -21.87 -9.88
C GLU A 470 30.56 -21.86 -8.97
N THR A 471 30.39 -22.89 -8.14
CA THR A 471 29.19 -23.06 -7.29
C THR A 471 29.33 -22.44 -5.90
N LEU A 472 30.55 -22.34 -5.36
CA LEU A 472 30.80 -21.72 -4.05
C LEU A 472 30.21 -20.31 -3.90
N PRO A 473 30.41 -19.35 -4.83
CA PRO A 473 29.81 -18.03 -4.69
C PRO A 473 28.27 -18.07 -4.71
N LEU A 474 27.67 -19.00 -5.47
CA LEU A 474 26.22 -19.17 -5.52
C LEU A 474 25.66 -19.75 -4.22
N LEU A 475 26.38 -20.67 -3.58
CA LEU A 475 26.03 -21.21 -2.27
C LEU A 475 26.19 -20.18 -1.15
N GLN A 476 27.20 -19.31 -1.23
CA GLN A 476 27.37 -18.18 -0.31
C GLN A 476 26.19 -17.21 -0.42
N ASP A 477 25.79 -16.84 -1.64
CA ASP A 477 24.62 -16.00 -1.89
C ASP A 477 23.33 -16.63 -1.34
N LEU A 478 23.10 -17.95 -1.53
CA LEU A 478 21.96 -18.64 -0.90
C LEU A 478 21.99 -18.60 0.63
N SER A 479 23.18 -18.71 1.24
CA SER A 479 23.34 -18.56 2.69
C SER A 479 23.00 -17.15 3.16
N GLU A 480 23.40 -16.11 2.41
CA GLU A 480 23.05 -14.73 2.70
C GLU A 480 21.54 -14.51 2.60
N ARG A 481 20.89 -15.04 1.56
CA ARG A 481 19.42 -15.00 1.41
C ARG A 481 18.71 -15.69 2.56
N GLN A 482 19.21 -16.84 3.01
CA GLN A 482 18.63 -17.55 4.15
C GLN A 482 18.75 -16.74 5.45
N ASN A 483 19.91 -16.11 5.68
CA ASN A 483 20.10 -15.22 6.82
C ASN A 483 19.21 -13.98 6.75
N ARG A 484 19.05 -13.40 5.55
CA ARG A 484 18.15 -12.26 5.29
C ARG A 484 16.70 -12.63 5.54
N LEU A 485 16.27 -13.81 5.08
CA LEU A 485 14.94 -14.36 5.33
C LEU A 485 14.68 -14.54 6.83
N TYR A 486 15.67 -15.04 7.57
CA TYR A 486 15.62 -15.14 9.03
C TYR A 486 15.46 -13.76 9.68
N GLN A 487 16.22 -12.75 9.25
CA GLN A 487 16.11 -11.38 9.76
C GLN A 487 14.72 -10.80 9.50
N ILE A 488 14.20 -10.91 8.27
CA ILE A 488 12.85 -10.43 7.91
C ILE A 488 11.79 -11.11 8.76
N THR A 489 11.88 -12.43 8.92
CA THR A 489 10.92 -13.19 9.73
C THR A 489 11.00 -12.77 11.21
N ARG A 490 12.20 -12.54 11.73
CA ARG A 490 12.40 -12.05 13.09
C ARG A 490 11.84 -10.64 13.27
N ASP A 491 12.10 -9.74 12.32
CA ASP A 491 11.68 -8.35 12.41
C ASP A 491 10.15 -8.21 12.27
N LEU A 492 9.50 -9.10 11.48
CA LEU A 492 8.05 -9.26 11.45
C LEU A 492 7.49 -9.69 12.81
N VAL A 493 8.11 -10.66 13.49
CA VAL A 493 7.68 -11.13 14.81
C VAL A 493 7.89 -10.07 15.90
N LEU A 494 8.95 -9.28 15.79
CA LEU A 494 9.30 -8.24 16.76
C LEU A 494 8.59 -6.90 16.50
N GLU A 495 7.71 -6.82 15.49
CA GLU A 495 7.02 -5.59 15.05
C GLU A 495 7.95 -4.40 14.82
N ARG A 496 9.23 -4.65 14.52
CA ARG A 496 10.26 -3.59 14.35
C ARG A 496 10.09 -2.76 13.09
N ASN A 497 9.14 -3.14 12.23
CA ASN A 497 8.82 -2.49 10.97
C ASN A 497 7.49 -1.70 11.03
N GLN A 498 6.88 -1.53 12.21
CA GLN A 498 5.68 -0.69 12.42
C GLN A 498 6.05 0.71 12.93
#